data_AF-A0A5B9FIA5-F1
#
_entry.id   AF-A0A5B9FIA5-F1
#
_cell.length_a   1.000
_cell.length_b   1.000
_cell.length_c   1.000
_cell.angle_alpha   90.00
_cell.angle_beta   90.00
_cell.angle_gamma   90.00
#
_symmetry.space_group_name_H-M   'P 1'
#
loop_
_entity.id
_entity.type
_entity.pdbx_description
1 polymer ?
#
loop_
_entity_poly.entity_id
_entity_poly.type
_entity_poly.pdbx_seq_one_letter_code
_entity_poly.pdbx_strand_id
1 'polypeptide(L)'
;MTHDGGTEGPAGLSASRIAERLARLHPDVTNGPLVLTEISIVIFLTLVNGVLAMSELAVVSSRPVRLKLLAEQGNRGAAIAIKLADDPGRFLSTVQIGITLVGVLSGAFSGATLGARLAGWLQAQGLSEALADGLGVGSVVVAITYLSLIVGELVPKQIALRAPELVASKVAPAMAMLSKVALPLVWLLNASGKAVLALLGQRGEQGEKMTDEEIRSVLAEAHSAGVIEEEESEMISGVMRLADRTARGLMTPRRDVEVIDIQDDFATIREQLRNSQRSRLPVRNGSSDEILGVVFVKDALDAFLQGTGLDIRALMRDAPVVSDRTGAMNVIQSLRRSPAHMVLVYDEYGHFEGIVTSGDVLEAITGVFQEEDGEEPPIVEREDGSILVAGWMPIDEFADEMNFPIEGDPDYETVAGFVIDEIKRLPSLGEKFTAKGWSFEVIDMDGRRVDKLLVKRIDA
;
A
#
# COMPACT_ATOMS: atom_id res chain seq x y z
N MET A 1 -13.40 12.82 -109.81
CA MET A 1 -12.70 13.81 -108.97
C MET A 1 -12.81 13.30 -107.53
N THR A 2 -11.96 12.35 -107.11
CA THR A 2 -10.66 12.57 -106.43
C THR A 2 -10.79 13.31 -105.09
N HIS A 3 -10.86 12.55 -103.98
CA HIS A 3 -9.79 12.60 -102.99
C HIS A 3 -9.84 11.40 -102.04
N ASP A 4 -8.73 10.69 -102.04
CA ASP A 4 -8.32 9.65 -101.09
C ASP A 4 -7.87 10.32 -99.77
N GLY A 5 -8.04 9.62 -98.64
CA GLY A 5 -7.77 10.18 -97.32
C GLY A 5 -8.14 9.22 -96.19
N GLY A 6 -7.52 8.04 -96.18
CA GLY A 6 -7.52 7.16 -95.02
C GLY A 6 -6.82 7.81 -93.83
N THR A 7 -7.53 7.93 -92.71
CA THR A 7 -6.96 8.25 -91.40
C THR A 7 -6.99 7.00 -90.54
N GLU A 8 -5.92 6.19 -90.64
CA GLU A 8 -5.59 5.22 -89.61
C GLU A 8 -5.25 6.00 -88.32
N GLY A 9 -6.04 5.80 -87.27
CA GLY A 9 -5.74 6.32 -85.94
C GLY A 9 -4.44 5.70 -85.39
N PRO A 10 -3.62 6.44 -84.63
CA PRO A 10 -2.40 5.88 -84.07
C PRO A 10 -2.77 4.79 -83.06
N ALA A 11 -2.31 3.57 -83.37
CA ALA A 11 -2.43 2.37 -82.57
C ALA A 11 -2.12 2.65 -81.09
N GLY A 12 -3.05 2.26 -80.22
CA GLY A 12 -2.86 2.25 -78.78
C GLY A 12 -1.58 1.51 -78.41
N LEU A 13 -0.64 2.23 -77.81
CA LEU A 13 0.51 1.66 -77.14
C LEU A 13 -0.01 0.83 -75.97
N SER A 14 -0.02 -0.50 -76.11
CA SER A 14 -0.35 -1.40 -75.01
C SER A 14 0.62 -1.17 -73.85
N ALA A 15 0.10 -1.18 -72.62
CA ALA A 15 0.88 -1.03 -71.39
C ALA A 15 2.08 -1.99 -71.32
N SER A 16 2.01 -3.14 -72.01
CA SER A 16 3.13 -4.09 -72.13
C SER A 16 4.32 -3.55 -72.93
N ARG A 17 4.11 -2.74 -73.98
CA ARG A 17 5.20 -2.15 -74.78
C ARG A 17 5.87 -0.98 -74.06
N ILE A 18 5.13 -0.25 -73.21
CA ILE A 18 5.67 0.80 -72.35
C ILE A 18 6.49 0.17 -71.20
N ALA A 19 5.98 -0.91 -70.61
CA ALA A 19 6.72 -1.70 -69.62
C ALA A 19 8.01 -2.32 -70.20
N GLU A 20 7.98 -2.85 -71.43
CA GLU A 20 9.19 -3.34 -72.11
C GLU A 20 10.18 -2.22 -72.46
N ARG A 21 9.72 -1.02 -72.82
CA ARG A 21 10.61 0.12 -73.09
C ARG A 21 11.23 0.70 -71.81
N LEU A 22 10.49 0.70 -70.70
CA LEU A 22 11.00 1.09 -69.38
C LEU A 22 12.00 0.06 -68.83
N ALA A 23 11.78 -1.23 -69.06
CA ALA A 23 12.71 -2.30 -68.68
C ALA A 23 14.02 -2.29 -69.49
N ARG A 24 14.02 -1.74 -70.71
CA ARG A 24 15.23 -1.68 -71.57
C ARG A 24 16.11 -0.45 -71.35
N LEU A 25 15.66 0.56 -70.61
CA LEU A 25 16.40 1.82 -70.40
C LEU A 25 17.13 1.91 -69.04
N HIS A 26 16.77 1.09 -68.04
CA HIS A 26 17.38 1.14 -66.71
C HIS A 26 17.53 -0.26 -66.07
N PRO A 27 18.61 -1.00 -66.38
CA PRO A 27 18.83 -2.36 -65.84
C PRO A 27 19.08 -2.41 -64.33
N ASP A 28 19.49 -1.29 -63.70
CA ASP A 28 19.98 -1.29 -62.31
C ASP A 28 18.92 -0.93 -61.25
N VAL A 29 17.70 -0.57 -61.65
CA VAL A 29 16.62 -0.17 -60.71
C VAL A 29 15.74 -1.36 -60.31
N THR A 30 15.83 -2.50 -61.01
CA THR A 30 15.01 -3.69 -60.75
C THR A 30 15.78 -4.83 -60.09
N ASN A 31 16.45 -4.52 -58.99
CA ASN A 31 16.79 -5.53 -57.98
C ASN A 31 15.56 -5.85 -57.10
N GLY A 32 14.45 -6.23 -57.74
CA GLY A 32 13.16 -6.56 -57.09
C GLY A 32 13.25 -7.56 -55.92
N PRO A 33 14.13 -8.58 -55.95
CA PRO A 33 14.31 -9.50 -54.83
C PRO A 33 14.91 -8.82 -53.58
N LEU A 34 15.84 -7.87 -53.76
CA LEU A 34 16.56 -7.21 -52.67
C LEU A 34 15.69 -6.18 -51.95
N VAL A 35 14.88 -5.42 -52.69
CA VAL A 35 13.95 -4.44 -52.09
C VAL A 35 12.86 -5.14 -51.28
N LEU A 36 12.33 -6.26 -51.80
CA LEU A 36 11.33 -7.03 -51.08
C LEU A 36 11.91 -7.61 -49.78
N THR A 37 13.17 -8.07 -49.79
CA THR A 37 13.83 -8.53 -48.57
C THR A 37 14.04 -7.40 -47.55
N GLU A 38 14.45 -6.20 -48.00
CA GLU A 38 14.63 -5.04 -47.12
C GLU A 38 13.31 -4.63 -46.45
N ILE A 39 12.24 -4.50 -47.22
CA ILE A 39 10.89 -4.16 -46.71
C ILE A 39 10.39 -5.25 -45.75
N SER A 40 10.61 -6.53 -46.08
CA SER A 40 10.22 -7.65 -45.21
C SER A 40 10.96 -7.60 -43.87
N ILE A 41 12.25 -7.23 -43.86
CA ILE A 41 13.03 -7.03 -42.65
C ILE A 41 12.45 -5.87 -41.82
N VAL A 42 12.11 -4.73 -42.44
CA VAL A 42 11.50 -3.59 -41.72
C VAL A 42 10.19 -4.00 -41.04
N ILE A 43 9.32 -4.68 -41.79
CA ILE A 43 8.02 -5.13 -41.27
C ILE A 43 8.23 -6.11 -40.12
N PHE A 44 9.12 -7.09 -40.29
CA PHE A 44 9.43 -8.06 -39.26
C PHE A 44 9.96 -7.38 -37.99
N LEU A 45 10.94 -6.48 -38.12
CA LEU A 45 11.49 -5.73 -36.99
C LEU A 45 10.43 -4.86 -36.32
N THR A 46 9.57 -4.19 -37.09
CA THR A 46 8.46 -3.38 -36.55
C THR A 46 7.48 -4.23 -35.75
N LEU A 47 7.15 -5.43 -36.22
CA LEU A 47 6.28 -6.36 -35.50
C LEU A 47 6.92 -6.87 -34.21
N VAL A 48 8.21 -7.21 -34.24
CA VAL A 48 8.95 -7.61 -33.03
C VAL A 48 8.94 -6.47 -32.01
N ASN A 49 9.19 -5.23 -32.45
CA ASN A 49 9.10 -4.05 -31.59
C ASN A 49 7.70 -3.92 -30.97
N GLY A 50 6.66 -4.11 -31.78
CA GLY A 50 5.27 -4.07 -31.32
C GLY A 50 4.95 -5.10 -30.26
N VAL A 51 5.42 -6.35 -30.41
CA VAL A 51 5.24 -7.40 -29.39
C VAL A 51 5.97 -7.04 -28.10
N LEU A 52 7.18 -6.50 -28.19
CA LEU A 52 7.96 -6.06 -27.02
C LEU A 52 7.24 -4.92 -26.27
N ALA A 53 6.86 -3.85 -26.98
CA ALA A 53 6.14 -2.71 -26.43
C ALA A 53 4.77 -3.10 -25.84
N MET A 54 4.06 -4.03 -26.49
CA MET A 54 2.82 -4.59 -25.97
C MET A 54 3.05 -5.38 -24.68
N SER A 55 4.10 -6.18 -24.63
CA SER A 55 4.42 -7.02 -23.47
C SER A 55 4.79 -6.20 -22.25
N GLU A 56 5.61 -5.16 -22.44
CA GLU A 56 5.98 -4.19 -21.40
C GLU A 56 4.73 -3.63 -20.72
N LEU A 57 3.85 -3.01 -21.52
CA LEU A 57 2.70 -2.31 -20.99
C LEU A 57 1.63 -3.27 -20.43
N ALA A 58 1.51 -4.47 -21.00
CA ALA A 58 0.58 -5.47 -20.50
C ALA A 58 1.00 -5.97 -19.11
N VAL A 59 2.28 -6.28 -18.90
CA VAL A 59 2.78 -6.77 -17.59
C VAL A 59 2.70 -5.66 -16.54
N VAL A 60 3.13 -4.44 -16.86
CA VAL A 60 3.10 -3.30 -15.93
C VAL A 60 1.68 -2.89 -15.54
N SER A 61 0.71 -2.98 -16.46
CA SER A 61 -0.67 -2.56 -16.20
C SER A 61 -1.57 -3.69 -15.67
N SER A 62 -1.06 -4.92 -15.57
CA SER A 62 -1.85 -6.07 -15.12
C SER A 62 -2.10 -6.02 -13.62
N ARG A 63 -3.32 -6.38 -13.20
CA ARG A 63 -3.64 -6.50 -11.76
C ARG A 63 -3.18 -7.87 -11.22
N PRO A 64 -2.34 -7.93 -10.16
CA PRO A 64 -1.82 -9.20 -9.62
C PRO A 64 -2.92 -10.21 -9.27
N VAL A 65 -4.00 -9.75 -8.62
CA VAL A 65 -5.14 -10.58 -8.20
C VAL A 65 -5.79 -11.31 -9.39
N ARG A 66 -5.97 -10.63 -10.52
CA ARG A 66 -6.57 -11.23 -11.73
C ARG A 66 -5.65 -12.24 -12.40
N LEU A 67 -4.34 -11.98 -12.40
CA LEU A 67 -3.36 -12.95 -12.91
C LEU A 67 -3.30 -14.21 -12.05
N LYS A 68 -3.36 -14.08 -10.71
CA LYS A 68 -3.43 -15.22 -9.78
C LYS A 68 -4.65 -16.09 -10.06
N LEU A 69 -5.83 -15.47 -10.20
CA LEU A 69 -7.07 -16.18 -10.54
C LEU A 69 -6.99 -16.93 -11.88
N LEU A 70 -6.40 -16.33 -12.92
CA LEU A 70 -6.17 -17.01 -14.20
C LEU A 70 -5.19 -18.19 -14.07
N ALA A 71 -4.17 -18.06 -13.23
CA ALA A 71 -3.20 -19.13 -12.98
C ALA A 71 -3.84 -20.32 -12.25
N GLU A 72 -4.69 -20.06 -11.26
CA GLU A 72 -5.48 -21.08 -10.56
C GLU A 72 -6.45 -21.82 -11.48
N GLN A 73 -7.00 -21.12 -12.47
CA GLN A 73 -7.81 -21.71 -13.55
C GLN A 73 -6.98 -22.52 -14.58
N GLY A 74 -5.68 -22.71 -14.34
CA GLY A 74 -4.79 -23.54 -15.14
C GLY A 74 -4.02 -22.78 -16.24
N ASN A 75 -4.09 -21.45 -16.30
CA ASN A 75 -3.34 -20.67 -17.28
C ASN A 75 -1.85 -20.56 -16.89
N ARG A 76 -1.01 -21.42 -17.48
CA ARG A 76 0.45 -21.40 -17.27
C ARG A 76 1.11 -20.07 -17.66
N GLY A 77 0.55 -19.35 -18.62
CA GLY A 77 1.04 -18.05 -19.05
C GLY A 77 0.85 -16.97 -17.97
N ALA A 78 -0.30 -16.99 -17.28
CA ALA A 78 -0.56 -16.10 -16.15
C ALA A 78 0.43 -16.35 -15.00
N ALA A 79 0.72 -17.61 -14.68
CA ALA A 79 1.73 -17.96 -13.68
C ALA A 79 3.14 -17.45 -14.02
N ILE A 80 3.51 -17.44 -15.30
CA ILE A 80 4.79 -16.89 -15.77
C ILE A 80 4.75 -15.35 -15.75
N ALA A 81 3.62 -14.75 -16.09
CA ALA A 81 3.43 -13.30 -16.05
C ALA A 81 3.62 -12.75 -14.63
N ILE A 82 3.10 -13.45 -13.61
CA ILE A 82 3.34 -13.12 -12.19
C ILE A 82 4.83 -13.11 -11.89
N LYS A 83 5.57 -14.17 -12.26
CA LYS A 83 7.02 -14.25 -12.04
C LYS A 83 7.82 -13.17 -12.77
N LEU A 84 7.33 -12.69 -13.91
CA LEU A 84 7.94 -11.57 -14.64
C LEU A 84 7.64 -10.23 -13.97
N ALA A 85 6.48 -10.09 -13.33
CA ALA A 85 6.09 -8.91 -12.57
C ALA A 85 6.81 -8.80 -11.22
N ASP A 86 7.19 -9.93 -10.61
CA ASP A 86 7.92 -9.98 -9.33
C ASP A 86 9.35 -9.39 -9.42
N ASP A 87 9.97 -9.39 -10.61
CA ASP A 87 11.28 -8.75 -10.88
C ASP A 87 11.15 -7.74 -12.02
N PRO A 88 10.48 -6.58 -11.76
CA PRO A 88 10.18 -5.61 -12.81
C PRO A 88 11.46 -4.99 -13.38
N GLY A 89 12.51 -4.83 -12.57
CA GLY A 89 13.79 -4.26 -13.02
C GLY A 89 14.44 -5.10 -14.13
N ARG A 90 14.52 -6.42 -13.96
CA ARG A 90 15.07 -7.32 -14.98
C ARG A 90 14.18 -7.40 -16.22
N PHE A 91 12.86 -7.49 -16.02
CA PHE A 91 11.90 -7.56 -17.11
C PHE A 91 11.94 -6.29 -17.98
N LEU A 92 11.78 -5.11 -17.37
CA LEU A 92 11.81 -3.82 -18.05
C LEU A 92 13.13 -3.61 -18.79
N SER A 93 14.26 -3.93 -18.14
CA SER A 93 15.57 -3.83 -18.79
C SER A 93 15.66 -4.72 -20.03
N THR A 94 15.19 -5.97 -19.95
CA THR A 94 15.19 -6.89 -21.10
C THR A 94 14.41 -6.32 -22.28
N VAL A 95 13.19 -5.85 -22.01
CA VAL A 95 12.28 -5.36 -23.05
C VAL A 95 12.82 -4.07 -23.66
N GLN A 96 13.30 -3.14 -22.84
CA GLN A 96 13.87 -1.87 -23.29
C GLN A 96 15.10 -2.07 -24.19
N ILE A 97 15.98 -3.01 -23.83
CA ILE A 97 17.13 -3.38 -24.69
C ILE A 97 16.63 -3.92 -26.02
N GLY A 98 15.62 -4.80 -26.00
CA GLY A 98 15.02 -5.35 -27.21
C GLY A 98 14.46 -4.26 -28.12
N ILE A 99 13.64 -3.35 -27.58
CA ILE A 99 13.05 -2.22 -28.31
C ILE A 99 14.16 -1.34 -28.90
N THR A 100 15.18 -1.00 -28.10
CA THR A 100 16.29 -0.17 -28.55
C THR A 100 17.09 -0.85 -29.67
N LEU A 101 17.42 -2.13 -29.52
CA LEU A 101 18.18 -2.89 -30.51
C LEU A 101 17.41 -3.00 -31.83
N VAL A 102 16.11 -3.31 -31.75
CA VAL A 102 15.24 -3.42 -32.92
C VAL A 102 15.09 -2.05 -33.61
N GLY A 103 14.96 -0.97 -32.84
CA GLY A 103 14.91 0.40 -33.37
C GLY A 103 16.21 0.80 -34.08
N VAL A 104 17.36 0.54 -33.47
CA VAL A 104 18.68 0.82 -34.06
C VAL A 104 18.90 0.00 -35.33
N LEU A 105 18.60 -1.29 -35.32
CA LEU A 105 18.72 -2.15 -36.51
C LEU A 105 17.77 -1.71 -37.62
N SER A 106 16.52 -1.37 -37.28
CA SER A 106 15.54 -0.88 -38.26
C SER A 106 16.00 0.42 -38.89
N GLY A 107 16.45 1.39 -38.10
CA GLY A 107 16.94 2.68 -38.60
C GLY A 107 18.21 2.54 -39.43
N ALA A 108 19.20 1.82 -38.92
CA ALA A 108 20.51 1.66 -39.57
C ALA A 108 20.43 0.84 -40.87
N PHE A 109 19.71 -0.29 -40.85
CA PHE A 109 19.59 -1.14 -42.03
C PHE A 109 18.63 -0.55 -43.06
N SER A 110 17.46 -0.08 -42.62
CA SER A 110 16.37 0.27 -43.53
C SER A 110 16.43 1.71 -44.00
N GLY A 111 16.83 2.65 -43.13
CA GLY A 111 16.98 4.06 -43.49
C GLY A 111 18.10 4.30 -44.50
N ALA A 112 19.24 3.62 -44.33
CA ALA A 112 20.39 3.76 -45.21
C ALA A 112 20.18 3.07 -46.58
N THR A 113 19.63 1.86 -46.59
CA THR A 113 19.47 1.09 -47.84
C THR A 113 18.30 1.59 -48.69
N LEU A 114 17.09 1.65 -48.12
CA LEU A 114 15.90 2.14 -48.84
C LEU A 114 16.02 3.63 -49.16
N GLY A 115 16.67 4.40 -48.27
CA GLY A 115 16.96 5.82 -48.48
C GLY A 115 17.87 6.05 -49.68
N ALA A 116 19.00 5.34 -49.77
CA ALA A 116 19.91 5.42 -50.91
C ALA A 116 19.26 4.98 -52.22
N ARG A 117 18.37 3.97 -52.18
CA ARG A 117 17.60 3.54 -53.36
C ARG A 117 16.62 4.62 -53.83
N LEU A 118 15.89 5.24 -52.90
CA LEU A 118 14.99 6.35 -53.23
C LEU A 118 15.77 7.55 -53.76
N ALA A 119 16.94 7.85 -53.19
CA ALA A 119 17.85 8.87 -53.66
C ALA A 119 18.29 8.60 -55.11
N GLY A 120 18.74 7.37 -55.41
CA GLY A 120 19.12 6.99 -56.78
C GLY A 120 17.97 7.10 -57.78
N TRP A 121 16.74 6.76 -57.37
CA TRP A 121 15.55 6.98 -58.19
C TRP A 121 15.28 8.46 -58.43
N LEU A 122 15.40 9.32 -57.42
CA LEU A 122 15.22 10.77 -57.53
C LEU A 122 16.29 11.42 -58.43
N GLN A 123 17.53 10.95 -58.36
CA GLN A 123 18.60 11.38 -59.28
C GLN A 123 18.26 11.04 -60.74
N ALA A 124 17.72 9.84 -60.98
CA ALA A 124 17.28 9.45 -62.32
C ALA A 124 16.10 10.30 -62.85
N GLN A 125 15.36 10.98 -61.98
CA GLN A 125 14.32 11.96 -62.35
C GLN A 125 14.86 13.38 -62.56
N GLY A 126 16.19 13.59 -62.44
CA GLY A 126 16.85 14.86 -62.73
C GLY A 126 17.11 15.78 -61.52
N LEU A 127 16.98 15.28 -60.28
CA LEU A 127 17.40 16.04 -59.10
C LEU A 127 18.92 16.07 -58.96
N SER A 128 19.47 17.14 -58.36
CA SER A 128 20.89 17.19 -58.02
C SER A 128 21.22 16.18 -56.93
N GLU A 129 22.45 15.66 -56.95
CA GLU A 129 22.91 14.59 -56.06
C GLU A 129 22.66 14.89 -54.57
N ALA A 130 22.99 16.10 -54.12
CA ALA A 130 22.80 16.53 -52.74
C ALA A 130 21.32 16.64 -52.33
N LEU A 131 20.45 17.12 -53.23
CA LEU A 131 19.00 17.22 -52.96
C LEU A 131 18.35 15.84 -52.97
N ALA A 132 18.75 14.97 -53.90
CA ALA A 132 18.22 13.62 -54.00
C ALA A 132 18.61 12.74 -52.81
N ASP A 133 19.86 12.84 -52.32
CA ASP A 133 20.31 12.10 -51.14
C ASP A 133 19.59 12.56 -49.86
N GLY A 134 19.54 13.88 -49.63
CA GLY A 134 18.84 14.45 -48.48
C GLY A 134 17.34 14.13 -48.47
N LEU A 135 16.65 14.25 -49.62
CA LEU A 135 15.22 13.92 -49.71
C LEU A 135 14.98 12.40 -49.69
N GLY A 136 15.83 11.61 -50.34
CA GLY A 136 15.69 10.15 -50.40
C GLY A 136 15.87 9.51 -49.02
N VAL A 137 17.02 9.73 -48.39
CA VAL A 137 17.30 9.19 -47.05
C VAL A 137 16.39 9.83 -46.01
N GLY A 138 16.24 11.16 -46.03
CA GLY A 138 15.41 11.87 -45.05
C GLY A 138 13.95 11.44 -45.07
N SER A 139 13.32 11.35 -46.24
CA SER A 139 11.91 10.95 -46.35
C SER A 139 11.68 9.49 -45.93
N VAL A 140 12.59 8.58 -46.29
CA VAL A 140 12.51 7.17 -45.89
C VAL A 140 12.67 7.03 -44.39
N VAL A 141 13.64 7.71 -43.77
CA VAL A 141 13.82 7.69 -42.31
C VAL A 141 12.58 8.21 -41.60
N VAL A 142 11.99 9.33 -42.05
CA VAL A 142 10.76 9.88 -41.48
C VAL A 142 9.59 8.90 -41.63
N ALA A 143 9.41 8.32 -42.83
CA ALA A 143 8.33 7.39 -43.11
C ALA A 143 8.44 6.10 -42.26
N ILE A 144 9.63 5.52 -42.18
CA ILE A 144 9.88 4.31 -41.36
C ILE A 144 9.71 4.63 -39.89
N THR A 145 10.22 5.78 -39.42
CA THR A 145 10.07 6.20 -38.02
C THR A 145 8.58 6.34 -37.67
N TYR A 146 7.80 7.04 -38.50
CA TYR A 146 6.36 7.20 -38.30
C TYR A 146 5.62 5.86 -38.30
N LEU A 147 5.91 4.98 -39.27
CA LEU A 147 5.31 3.65 -39.35
C LEU A 147 5.66 2.79 -38.12
N SER A 148 6.93 2.82 -37.70
CA SER A 148 7.42 2.07 -36.54
C SER A 148 6.83 2.58 -35.23
N LEU A 149 6.63 3.89 -35.09
CA LEU A 149 6.00 4.49 -33.91
C LEU A 149 4.53 4.07 -33.82
N ILE A 150 3.80 4.10 -34.93
CA ILE A 150 2.38 3.73 -34.91
C ILE A 150 2.21 2.22 -34.74
N VAL A 151 2.78 1.43 -35.65
CA VAL A 151 2.53 -0.01 -35.74
C VAL A 151 3.38 -0.79 -34.74
N GLY A 152 4.61 -0.33 -34.51
CA GLY A 152 5.56 -0.98 -33.61
C GLY A 152 5.49 -0.49 -32.16
N GLU A 153 4.71 0.53 -31.82
CA GLU A 153 4.65 1.00 -30.44
C GLU A 153 3.25 1.43 -29.99
N LEU A 154 2.66 2.47 -30.60
CA LEU A 154 1.41 3.07 -30.12
C LEU A 154 0.21 2.12 -30.20
N VAL A 155 -0.03 1.50 -31.36
CA VAL A 155 -1.15 0.58 -31.55
C VAL A 155 -1.02 -0.65 -30.63
N PRO A 156 0.14 -1.33 -30.56
CA PRO A 156 0.34 -2.44 -29.63
C PRO A 156 0.12 -2.06 -28.16
N LYS A 157 0.59 -0.89 -27.73
CA LYS A 157 0.35 -0.37 -26.37
C LYS A 157 -1.14 -0.15 -26.11
N GLN A 158 -1.88 0.41 -27.05
CA GLN A 158 -3.33 0.56 -26.93
C GLN A 158 -4.07 -0.78 -26.83
N ILE A 159 -3.59 -1.82 -27.52
CA ILE A 159 -4.12 -3.18 -27.40
C ILE A 159 -3.85 -3.75 -26.01
N ALA A 160 -2.63 -3.58 -25.48
CA ALA A 160 -2.26 -4.03 -24.15
C ALA A 160 -3.16 -3.44 -23.06
N LEU A 161 -3.48 -2.15 -23.12
CA LEU A 161 -4.29 -1.46 -22.11
C LEU A 161 -5.75 -1.94 -22.06
N ARG A 162 -6.29 -2.49 -23.15
CA ARG A 162 -7.69 -2.95 -23.19
C ARG A 162 -7.89 -4.29 -22.47
N ALA A 163 -6.87 -5.15 -22.47
CA ALA A 163 -6.94 -6.48 -21.86
C ALA A 163 -5.56 -6.90 -21.34
N PRO A 164 -4.99 -6.19 -20.35
CA PRO A 164 -3.60 -6.36 -19.94
C PRO A 164 -3.30 -7.77 -19.45
N GLU A 165 -4.18 -8.38 -18.65
CA GLU A 165 -3.91 -9.70 -18.07
C GLU A 165 -3.91 -10.83 -19.12
N LEU A 166 -4.81 -10.74 -20.11
CA LEU A 166 -4.88 -11.71 -21.20
C LEU A 166 -3.69 -11.60 -22.14
N VAL A 167 -3.28 -10.37 -22.45
CA VAL A 167 -2.12 -10.09 -23.29
C VAL A 167 -0.84 -10.53 -22.57
N ALA A 168 -0.66 -10.14 -21.31
CA ALA A 168 0.46 -10.52 -20.46
C ALA A 168 0.59 -12.05 -20.38
N SER A 169 -0.51 -12.76 -20.13
CA SER A 169 -0.51 -14.23 -20.06
C SER A 169 -0.07 -14.88 -21.38
N LYS A 170 -0.43 -14.30 -22.54
CA LYS A 170 -0.04 -14.84 -23.85
C LYS A 170 1.43 -14.60 -24.19
N VAL A 171 1.95 -13.43 -23.86
CA VAL A 171 3.33 -13.03 -24.23
C VAL A 171 4.38 -13.46 -23.21
N ALA A 172 3.98 -13.70 -21.95
CA ALA A 172 4.86 -14.05 -20.84
C ALA A 172 5.82 -15.22 -21.12
N PRO A 173 5.42 -16.34 -21.76
CA PRO A 173 6.36 -17.43 -22.05
C PRO A 173 7.52 -17.02 -22.97
N ALA A 174 7.23 -16.24 -24.01
CA ALA A 174 8.25 -15.73 -24.94
C ALA A 174 9.18 -14.73 -24.24
N MET A 175 8.61 -13.85 -23.40
CA MET A 175 9.39 -12.90 -22.61
C MET A 175 10.27 -13.57 -21.57
N ALA A 176 9.79 -14.62 -20.90
CA ALA A 176 10.61 -15.39 -19.97
C ALA A 176 11.81 -16.06 -20.66
N MET A 177 11.67 -16.52 -21.91
CA MET A 177 12.79 -17.02 -22.69
C MET A 177 13.76 -15.88 -23.05
N LEU A 178 13.23 -14.74 -23.53
CA LEU A 178 14.06 -13.59 -23.89
C LEU A 178 14.85 -13.04 -22.68
N SER A 179 14.22 -12.91 -21.51
CA SER A 179 14.87 -12.47 -20.26
C SER A 179 15.91 -13.45 -19.72
N LYS A 180 15.85 -14.73 -20.11
CA LYS A 180 16.93 -15.69 -19.83
C LYS A 180 18.12 -15.48 -20.75
N VAL A 181 17.87 -15.29 -22.05
CA VAL A 181 18.93 -15.05 -23.04
C VAL A 181 19.62 -13.71 -22.82
N ALA A 182 18.85 -12.66 -22.51
CA ALA A 182 19.36 -11.31 -22.26
C ALA A 182 20.04 -11.15 -20.89
N LEU A 183 20.03 -12.18 -20.03
CA LEU A 183 20.54 -12.11 -18.66
C LEU A 183 21.98 -11.56 -18.54
N PRO A 184 22.97 -12.00 -19.35
CA PRO A 184 24.33 -11.48 -19.24
C PRO A 184 24.42 -9.98 -19.55
N LEU A 185 23.63 -9.52 -20.53
CA LEU A 185 23.60 -8.12 -20.96
C LEU A 185 22.88 -7.25 -19.92
N VAL A 186 21.77 -7.72 -19.38
CA VAL A 186 21.03 -7.04 -18.30
C VAL A 186 21.88 -6.94 -17.03
N TRP A 187 22.63 -7.99 -16.68
CA TRP A 187 23.55 -7.96 -15.54
C TRP A 187 24.61 -6.87 -15.70
N LEU A 188 25.24 -6.78 -16.89
CA LEU A 188 26.24 -5.76 -17.18
C LEU A 188 25.65 -4.34 -17.07
N LEU A 189 24.45 -4.14 -17.61
CA LEU A 189 23.74 -2.86 -17.55
C LEU A 189 23.38 -2.49 -16.10
N ASN A 190 22.82 -3.40 -15.32
CA ASN A 190 22.52 -3.17 -13.91
C ASN A 190 23.78 -2.84 -13.09
N ALA A 191 24.88 -3.56 -13.34
CA ALA A 191 26.16 -3.27 -12.70
C ALA A 191 26.67 -1.86 -13.06
N SER A 192 26.56 -1.47 -14.33
CA SER A 192 26.94 -0.13 -14.78
C SER A 192 26.05 0.97 -14.18
N GLY A 193 24.73 0.75 -14.09
CA GLY A 193 23.79 1.67 -13.46
C GLY A 193 24.08 1.87 -11.98
N LYS A 194 24.31 0.78 -11.24
CA LYS A 194 24.74 0.84 -9.84
C LYS A 194 26.06 1.58 -9.66
N ALA A 195 27.02 1.41 -10.59
CA ALA A 195 28.28 2.15 -10.56
C ALA A 195 28.06 3.65 -10.76
N VAL A 196 27.22 4.06 -11.71
CA VAL A 196 26.87 5.48 -11.93
C VAL A 196 26.13 6.06 -10.73
N LEU A 197 25.15 5.36 -10.16
CA LEU A 197 24.43 5.80 -8.96
C LEU A 197 25.37 5.93 -7.76
N ALA A 198 26.32 5.01 -7.61
CA ALA A 198 27.35 5.09 -6.58
C ALA A 198 28.27 6.31 -6.76
N LEU A 199 28.59 6.71 -8.00
CA LEU A 199 29.36 7.92 -8.31
C LEU A 199 28.56 9.20 -8.01
N LEU A 200 27.23 9.16 -8.14
CA LEU A 200 26.32 10.27 -7.81
C LEU A 200 25.98 10.35 -6.31
N GLY A 201 26.55 9.47 -5.48
CA GLY A 201 26.33 9.47 -4.03
C GLY A 201 25.01 8.82 -3.58
N GLN A 202 24.23 8.25 -4.50
CA GLN A 202 22.98 7.54 -4.18
C GLN A 202 23.25 6.05 -3.95
N ARG A 203 23.91 5.75 -2.83
CA ARG A 203 24.05 4.37 -2.35
C ARG A 203 22.90 4.06 -1.39
N GLY A 204 21.98 3.20 -1.82
CA GLY A 204 20.95 2.64 -0.94
C GLY A 204 20.59 1.23 -1.40
N GLU A 205 20.85 0.25 -0.53
CA GLU A 205 20.09 -1.00 -0.56
C GLU A 205 18.68 -0.66 -0.10
N GLN A 206 17.67 -0.94 -0.92
CA GLN A 206 16.30 -1.12 -0.44
C GLN A 206 16.29 -2.37 0.43
N GLY A 207 16.75 -2.24 1.67
CA GLY A 207 16.26 -3.10 2.73
C GLY A 207 14.88 -2.58 3.06
N GLU A 208 13.84 -3.20 2.48
CA GLU A 208 12.46 -3.07 2.94
C GLU A 208 12.45 -3.39 4.44
N LYS A 209 12.57 -2.37 5.28
CA LYS A 209 11.95 -2.41 6.58
C LYS A 209 10.48 -2.24 6.27
N MET A 210 9.78 -3.38 6.19
CA MET A 210 8.33 -3.40 6.02
C MET A 210 7.73 -2.40 7.01
N THR A 211 7.04 -1.37 6.52
CA THR A 211 6.41 -0.41 7.42
C THR A 211 5.12 -0.99 7.99
N ASP A 212 4.62 -0.44 9.09
CA ASP A 212 3.34 -0.89 9.67
C ASP A 212 2.19 -0.72 8.67
N GLU A 213 2.24 0.30 7.82
CA GLU A 213 1.29 0.49 6.71
C GLU A 213 1.38 -0.64 5.66
N GLU A 214 2.57 -1.13 5.35
CA GLU A 214 2.74 -2.23 4.40
C GLU A 214 2.21 -3.55 4.99
N ILE A 215 2.47 -3.82 6.29
CA ILE A 215 1.88 -4.96 7.01
C ILE A 215 0.35 -4.86 7.01
N ARG A 216 -0.19 -3.68 7.34
CA ARG A 216 -1.64 -3.42 7.35
C ARG A 216 -2.25 -3.60 5.95
N SER A 217 -1.56 -3.19 4.89
CA SER A 217 -2.02 -3.42 3.51
C SER A 217 -2.05 -4.91 3.15
N VAL A 218 -1.06 -5.69 3.62
CA VAL A 218 -1.04 -7.15 3.39
C VAL A 218 -2.19 -7.82 4.15
N LEU A 219 -2.46 -7.40 5.38
CA LEU A 219 -3.59 -7.90 6.18
C LEU A 219 -4.93 -7.57 5.51
N ALA A 220 -5.11 -6.34 5.02
CA ALA A 220 -6.30 -5.93 4.28
C ALA A 220 -6.49 -6.72 2.97
N GLU A 221 -5.40 -7.02 2.25
CA GLU A 221 -5.45 -7.90 1.05
C GLU A 221 -5.86 -9.32 1.44
N ALA A 222 -5.33 -9.86 2.54
CA ALA A 222 -5.65 -11.20 3.03
C ALA A 222 -7.11 -11.32 3.50
N HIS A 223 -7.62 -10.31 4.23
CA HIS A 223 -9.04 -10.22 4.61
C HIS A 223 -9.94 -10.13 3.38
N SER A 224 -9.63 -9.24 2.42
CA SER A 224 -10.38 -9.11 1.17
C SER A 224 -10.38 -10.37 0.31
N ALA A 225 -9.33 -11.18 0.42
CA ALA A 225 -9.22 -12.48 -0.25
C ALA A 225 -9.95 -13.62 0.50
N GLY A 226 -10.53 -13.35 1.67
CA GLY A 226 -11.23 -14.32 2.52
C GLY A 226 -10.29 -15.33 3.18
N VAL A 227 -9.02 -14.99 3.36
CA VAL A 227 -8.02 -15.84 4.01
C VAL A 227 -8.02 -15.65 5.53
N ILE A 228 -8.40 -14.45 5.99
CA ILE A 228 -8.46 -14.02 7.38
C ILE A 228 -9.86 -13.46 7.62
N GLU A 229 -10.47 -13.76 8.77
CA GLU A 229 -11.78 -13.20 9.17
C GLU A 229 -11.60 -11.77 9.77
N GLU A 230 -12.68 -10.97 9.85
CA GLU A 230 -12.59 -9.57 10.33
C GLU A 230 -12.07 -9.53 11.77
N GLU A 231 -12.58 -10.39 12.63
CA GLU A 231 -12.19 -10.48 14.05
C GLU A 231 -10.70 -10.85 14.21
N GLU A 232 -10.16 -11.68 13.31
CA GLU A 232 -8.74 -12.03 13.30
C GLU A 232 -7.86 -10.85 12.86
N SER A 233 -8.33 -10.07 11.87
CA SER A 233 -7.65 -8.85 11.41
C SER A 233 -7.61 -7.78 12.49
N GLU A 234 -8.71 -7.60 13.22
CA GLU A 234 -8.79 -6.68 14.37
C GLU A 234 -7.82 -7.10 15.48
N MET A 235 -7.79 -8.39 15.84
CA MET A 235 -6.84 -8.91 16.83
C MET A 235 -5.39 -8.67 16.45
N ILE A 236 -5.01 -8.92 15.18
CA ILE A 236 -3.64 -8.70 14.71
C ILE A 236 -3.29 -7.21 14.80
N SER A 237 -4.22 -6.33 14.42
CA SER A 237 -4.04 -4.88 14.51
C SER A 237 -3.87 -4.43 15.96
N GLY A 238 -4.66 -4.98 16.90
CA GLY A 238 -4.51 -4.71 18.33
C GLY A 238 -3.15 -5.15 18.89
N VAL A 239 -2.61 -6.30 18.45
CA VAL A 239 -1.25 -6.73 18.82
C VAL A 239 -0.19 -5.74 18.32
N MET A 240 -0.36 -5.19 17.12
CA MET A 240 0.57 -4.17 16.59
C MET A 240 0.54 -2.91 17.43
N ARG A 241 -0.66 -2.34 17.69
CA ARG A 241 -0.82 -1.14 18.54
C ARG A 241 -0.30 -1.33 19.95
N LEU A 242 -0.50 -2.51 20.54
CA LEU A 242 -0.04 -2.83 21.88
C LEU A 242 1.48 -2.66 22.05
N ALA A 243 2.27 -2.83 20.99
CA ALA A 243 3.72 -2.67 21.04
C ALA A 243 4.15 -1.23 21.38
N ASP A 244 3.35 -0.25 20.98
CA ASP A 244 3.62 1.18 21.16
C ASP A 244 2.93 1.79 22.39
N ARG A 245 2.03 1.04 23.06
CA ARG A 245 1.33 1.52 24.26
C ARG A 245 2.22 1.56 25.50
N THR A 246 1.88 2.49 26.40
CA THR A 246 2.45 2.60 27.74
C THR A 246 1.54 1.99 28.81
N ALA A 247 1.99 1.93 30.06
CA ALA A 247 1.15 1.54 31.19
C ALA A 247 -0.05 2.49 31.33
N ARG A 248 0.12 3.78 31.05
CA ARG A 248 -0.94 4.79 31.04
C ARG A 248 -2.00 4.50 29.97
N GLY A 249 -1.59 4.06 28.78
CA GLY A 249 -2.49 3.69 27.69
C GLY A 249 -3.19 2.32 27.86
N LEU A 250 -2.79 1.54 28.87
CA LEU A 250 -3.40 0.23 29.18
C LEU A 250 -4.17 0.20 30.50
N MET A 251 -3.95 1.16 31.40
CA MET A 251 -4.49 1.08 32.75
C MET A 251 -5.97 1.40 32.82
N THR A 252 -6.65 0.75 33.77
CA THR A 252 -7.88 1.31 34.35
C THR A 252 -7.51 2.50 35.23
N PRO A 253 -7.96 3.73 34.91
CA PRO A 253 -7.60 4.92 35.68
C PRO A 253 -8.13 4.87 37.11
N ARG A 254 -7.41 5.47 38.07
CA ARG A 254 -7.72 5.43 39.52
C ARG A 254 -9.17 5.80 39.88
N ARG A 255 -9.84 6.62 39.08
CA ARG A 255 -11.23 7.05 39.30
C ARG A 255 -12.23 5.92 39.07
N ASP A 256 -11.88 4.98 38.22
CA ASP A 256 -12.71 3.84 37.81
C ASP A 256 -12.30 2.56 38.56
N VAL A 257 -11.26 2.64 39.40
CA VAL A 257 -10.80 1.55 40.27
C VAL A 257 -11.60 1.53 41.58
N GLU A 258 -12.31 0.43 41.81
CA GLU A 258 -12.92 0.14 43.10
C GLU A 258 -11.84 -0.29 44.11
N VAL A 259 -11.76 0.38 45.26
CA VAL A 259 -10.74 0.13 46.30
C VAL A 259 -11.38 -0.16 47.65
N ILE A 260 -10.76 -1.05 48.44
CA ILE A 260 -11.13 -1.29 49.84
C ILE A 260 -10.27 -0.40 50.74
N ASP A 261 -10.89 0.33 51.65
CA ASP A 261 -10.17 1.00 52.73
C ASP A 261 -10.07 0.08 53.96
N ILE A 262 -8.84 -0.19 54.42
CA ILE A 262 -8.65 -1.03 55.60
C ILE A 262 -9.09 -0.38 56.91
N GLN A 263 -9.34 0.94 56.90
CA GLN A 263 -9.85 1.67 58.06
C GLN A 263 -11.38 1.61 58.16
N ASP A 264 -12.08 1.17 57.12
CA ASP A 264 -13.53 1.04 57.13
C ASP A 264 -13.96 -0.03 58.13
N ASP A 265 -15.17 0.14 58.67
CA ASP A 265 -15.71 -0.86 59.57
C ASP A 265 -16.03 -2.16 58.83
N PHE A 266 -16.06 -3.26 59.58
CA PHE A 266 -16.29 -4.58 59.01
C PHE A 266 -17.61 -4.68 58.24
N ALA A 267 -18.65 -3.94 58.66
CA ALA A 267 -19.95 -3.96 58.00
C ALA A 267 -19.87 -3.33 56.60
N THR A 268 -19.15 -2.21 56.47
CA THR A 268 -18.92 -1.47 55.23
C THR A 268 -18.09 -2.30 54.26
N ILE A 269 -16.95 -2.85 54.69
CA ILE A 269 -16.10 -3.70 53.85
C ILE A 269 -16.88 -4.93 53.37
N ARG A 270 -17.70 -5.52 54.24
CA ARG A 270 -18.55 -6.68 53.88
C ARG A 270 -19.61 -6.31 52.86
N GLU A 271 -20.27 -5.16 53.00
CA GLU A 271 -21.28 -4.70 52.04
C GLU A 271 -20.65 -4.41 50.69
N GLN A 272 -19.49 -3.74 50.67
CA GLN A 272 -18.71 -3.51 49.46
C GLN A 272 -18.33 -4.81 48.76
N LEU A 273 -17.72 -5.77 49.47
CA LEU A 273 -17.34 -7.07 48.92
C LEU A 273 -18.52 -7.88 48.36
N ARG A 274 -19.73 -7.70 48.90
CA ARG A 274 -20.95 -8.37 48.41
C ARG A 274 -21.52 -7.72 47.15
N ASN A 275 -21.36 -6.41 47.01
CA ASN A 275 -21.91 -5.63 45.91
C ASN A 275 -20.91 -5.47 44.75
N SER A 276 -19.62 -5.65 45.01
CA SER A 276 -18.59 -5.59 43.99
C SER A 276 -18.77 -6.71 42.97
N GLN A 277 -18.66 -6.35 41.69
CA GLN A 277 -18.61 -7.30 40.58
C GLN A 277 -17.17 -7.68 40.22
N ARG A 278 -16.18 -7.10 40.90
CA ARG A 278 -14.76 -7.32 40.61
C ARG A 278 -14.25 -8.56 41.35
N SER A 279 -13.36 -9.30 40.70
CA SER A 279 -12.74 -10.49 41.33
C SER A 279 -11.65 -10.14 42.36
N ARG A 280 -11.08 -8.94 42.24
CA ARG A 280 -9.92 -8.46 42.99
C ARG A 280 -10.08 -6.98 43.26
N LEU A 281 -9.67 -6.53 44.44
CA LEU A 281 -9.75 -5.13 44.84
C LEU A 281 -8.41 -4.69 45.46
N PRO A 282 -7.84 -3.56 45.02
CA PRO A 282 -6.73 -2.92 45.72
C PRO A 282 -7.15 -2.49 47.13
N VAL A 283 -6.23 -2.58 48.07
CA VAL A 283 -6.43 -2.19 49.47
C VAL A 283 -5.60 -0.95 49.76
N ARG A 284 -6.23 0.09 50.28
CA ARG A 284 -5.57 1.32 50.74
C ARG A 284 -5.65 1.48 52.25
N ASN A 285 -4.96 2.49 52.77
CA ASN A 285 -5.00 2.87 54.19
C ASN A 285 -5.42 4.33 54.37
N GLY A 286 -6.71 4.56 54.62
CA GLY A 286 -7.27 5.89 54.81
C GLY A 286 -7.14 6.77 53.57
N SER A 287 -6.84 8.04 53.79
CA SER A 287 -6.74 9.05 52.72
C SER A 287 -5.41 9.05 51.96
N SER A 288 -4.57 8.03 52.11
CA SER A 288 -3.33 7.90 51.35
C SER A 288 -3.65 7.40 49.93
N ASP A 289 -3.00 7.98 48.92
CA ASP A 289 -2.96 7.41 47.56
C ASP A 289 -2.08 6.14 47.49
N GLU A 290 -1.58 5.65 48.63
CA GLU A 290 -0.80 4.43 48.74
C GLU A 290 -1.70 3.17 48.78
N ILE A 291 -1.51 2.29 47.81
CA ILE A 291 -2.09 0.95 47.78
C ILE A 291 -1.14 -0.01 48.50
N LEU A 292 -1.64 -0.65 49.56
CA LEU A 292 -0.88 -1.61 50.37
C LEU A 292 -0.72 -2.97 49.67
N GLY A 293 -1.67 -3.33 48.81
CA GLY A 293 -1.68 -4.61 48.09
C GLY A 293 -3.06 -4.92 47.51
N VAL A 294 -3.29 -6.17 47.16
CA VAL A 294 -4.52 -6.60 46.47
C VAL A 294 -5.16 -7.78 47.21
N VAL A 295 -6.48 -7.74 47.36
CA VAL A 295 -7.26 -8.83 47.95
C VAL A 295 -8.17 -9.45 46.90
N PHE A 296 -8.26 -10.77 46.93
CA PHE A 296 -9.22 -11.52 46.13
C PHE A 296 -10.56 -11.51 46.84
N VAL A 297 -11.60 -11.03 46.16
CA VAL A 297 -12.95 -10.90 46.75
C VAL A 297 -13.46 -12.25 47.24
N LYS A 298 -13.21 -13.32 46.47
CA LYS A 298 -13.53 -14.69 46.88
C LYS A 298 -12.87 -15.09 48.20
N ASP A 299 -11.57 -14.85 48.36
CA ASP A 299 -10.84 -15.23 49.58
C ASP A 299 -11.37 -14.48 50.81
N ALA A 300 -11.71 -13.19 50.63
CA ALA A 300 -12.33 -12.38 51.67
C ALA A 300 -13.76 -12.87 52.03
N LEU A 301 -14.56 -13.22 51.02
CA LEU A 301 -15.89 -13.80 51.22
C LEU A 301 -15.84 -15.17 51.91
N ASP A 302 -14.90 -16.03 51.55
CA ASP A 302 -14.69 -17.33 52.18
C ASP A 302 -14.28 -17.18 53.66
N ALA A 303 -13.39 -16.23 53.96
CA ALA A 303 -13.01 -15.91 55.33
C ALA A 303 -14.21 -15.43 56.16
N PHE A 304 -15.12 -14.63 55.58
CA PHE A 304 -16.35 -14.22 56.25
C PHE A 304 -17.26 -15.40 56.60
N LEU A 305 -17.43 -16.35 55.66
CA LEU A 305 -18.32 -17.50 55.85
C LEU A 305 -17.83 -18.46 56.93
N GLN A 306 -16.51 -18.53 57.16
CA GLN A 306 -15.90 -19.41 58.16
C GLN A 306 -15.99 -18.86 59.60
N GLY A 307 -16.41 -17.60 59.79
CA GLY A 307 -16.54 -16.99 61.11
C GLY A 307 -15.21 -16.70 61.82
N THR A 308 -14.09 -16.94 61.15
CA THR A 308 -12.78 -16.38 61.49
C THR A 308 -12.82 -14.90 61.14
N GLY A 309 -12.64 -13.98 62.09
CA GLY A 309 -12.69 -12.54 61.82
C GLY A 309 -11.90 -12.15 60.57
N LEU A 310 -12.44 -11.24 59.76
CA LEU A 310 -11.80 -10.78 58.52
C LEU A 310 -10.54 -10.00 58.86
N ASP A 311 -9.38 -10.57 58.55
CA ASP A 311 -8.11 -9.84 58.51
C ASP A 311 -7.71 -9.59 57.06
N ILE A 312 -8.07 -8.42 56.55
CA ILE A 312 -7.71 -7.97 55.20
C ILE A 312 -6.18 -7.97 55.00
N ARG A 313 -5.39 -7.68 56.03
CA ARG A 313 -3.92 -7.66 55.91
C ARG A 313 -3.37 -9.06 55.65
N ALA A 314 -3.96 -10.08 56.29
CA ALA A 314 -3.53 -11.46 56.13
C ALA A 314 -3.91 -12.05 54.76
N LEU A 315 -4.97 -11.54 54.12
CA LEU A 315 -5.44 -11.97 52.80
C LEU A 315 -4.79 -11.19 51.65
N MET A 316 -4.07 -10.11 51.97
CA MET A 316 -3.45 -9.24 50.99
C MET A 316 -2.29 -9.93 50.29
N ARG A 317 -2.20 -9.71 48.98
CA ARG A 317 -1.09 -10.16 48.14
C ARG A 317 -0.38 -8.95 47.57
N ASP A 318 0.95 -9.03 47.48
CA ASP A 318 1.76 -7.98 46.88
C ASP A 318 1.44 -7.85 45.39
N ALA A 319 1.38 -6.61 44.91
CA ALA A 319 1.28 -6.29 43.50
C ALA A 319 2.50 -5.44 43.10
N PRO A 320 3.20 -5.80 42.00
CA PRO A 320 4.32 -5.02 41.52
C PRO A 320 3.86 -3.62 41.08
N VAL A 321 4.75 -2.64 41.28
CA VAL A 321 4.55 -1.24 40.90
C VAL A 321 5.35 -0.94 39.64
N VAL A 322 4.74 -0.20 38.70
CA VAL A 322 5.40 0.34 37.50
C VAL A 322 5.11 1.82 37.35
N SER A 323 5.97 2.53 36.62
CA SER A 323 5.66 3.90 36.18
C SER A 323 4.61 3.86 35.07
N ASP A 324 3.73 4.83 35.07
CA ASP A 324 2.79 5.14 33.98
C ASP A 324 3.43 5.21 32.58
N ARG A 325 4.70 5.62 32.47
CA ARG A 325 5.48 5.65 31.21
C ARG A 325 6.09 4.31 30.80
N THR A 326 5.89 3.24 31.56
CA THR A 326 6.48 1.93 31.28
C THR A 326 5.83 1.31 30.05
N GLY A 327 6.61 0.92 29.03
CA GLY A 327 6.06 0.28 27.83
C GLY A 327 5.30 -1.03 28.11
N ALA A 328 4.25 -1.29 27.35
CA ALA A 328 3.30 -2.40 27.51
C ALA A 328 3.99 -3.77 27.67
N MET A 329 5.03 -4.06 26.88
CA MET A 329 5.74 -5.33 26.96
C MET A 329 6.40 -5.58 28.32
N ASN A 330 6.89 -4.52 28.97
CA ASN A 330 7.46 -4.62 30.31
C ASN A 330 6.34 -4.76 31.36
N VAL A 331 5.21 -4.09 31.18
CA VAL A 331 4.01 -4.26 32.03
C VAL A 331 3.52 -5.70 31.99
N ILE A 332 3.43 -6.31 30.80
CA ILE A 332 3.03 -7.72 30.61
C ILE A 332 4.00 -8.67 31.33
N GLN A 333 5.31 -8.39 31.31
CA GLN A 333 6.27 -9.18 32.07
C GLN A 333 6.07 -9.05 33.58
N SER A 334 5.76 -7.85 34.08
CA SER A 334 5.42 -7.62 35.49
C SER A 334 4.12 -8.34 35.88
N LEU A 335 3.08 -8.30 35.03
CA LEU A 335 1.83 -9.03 35.21
C LEU A 335 2.06 -10.55 35.32
N ARG A 336 2.90 -11.12 34.45
CA ARG A 336 3.24 -12.56 34.47
C ARG A 336 3.93 -13.00 35.76
N ARG A 337 4.64 -12.09 36.43
CA ARG A 337 5.32 -12.35 37.72
C ARG A 337 4.45 -12.01 38.93
N SER A 338 3.37 -11.26 38.72
CA SER A 338 2.47 -10.82 39.79
C SER A 338 1.62 -11.98 40.30
N PRO A 339 1.67 -12.30 41.61
CA PRO A 339 0.79 -13.32 42.20
C PRO A 339 -0.69 -12.89 42.22
N ALA A 340 -0.94 -11.58 42.11
CA ALA A 340 -2.29 -11.02 42.04
C ALA A 340 -2.81 -10.89 40.59
N HIS A 341 -1.98 -11.12 39.56
CA HIS A 341 -2.28 -10.81 38.15
C HIS A 341 -2.74 -9.35 37.94
N MET A 342 -2.21 -8.46 38.77
CA MET A 342 -2.46 -7.02 38.76
C MET A 342 -1.14 -6.30 38.95
N VAL A 343 -0.98 -5.17 38.28
CA VAL A 343 0.13 -4.23 38.42
C VAL A 343 -0.44 -2.89 38.87
N LEU A 344 0.23 -2.23 39.79
CA LEU A 344 -0.13 -0.89 40.24
C LEU A 344 0.67 0.15 39.46
N VAL A 345 -0.01 1.18 38.96
CA VAL A 345 0.60 2.23 38.13
C VAL A 345 0.72 3.51 38.95
N TYR A 346 1.92 4.10 38.93
CA TYR A 346 2.24 5.32 39.65
C TYR A 346 2.91 6.35 38.71
N ASP A 347 2.71 7.63 39.01
CA ASP A 347 3.41 8.74 38.35
C ASP A 347 4.83 8.96 38.93
N GLU A 348 5.57 9.91 38.37
CA GLU A 348 6.91 10.28 38.85
C GLU A 348 6.93 10.94 40.24
N TYR A 349 5.78 11.40 40.73
CA TYR A 349 5.60 12.04 42.02
C TYR A 349 5.18 11.04 43.11
N GLY A 350 4.92 9.78 42.75
CA GLY A 350 4.49 8.72 43.66
C GLY A 350 2.98 8.70 43.94
N HIS A 351 2.16 9.35 43.11
CA HIS A 351 0.70 9.22 43.15
C HIS A 351 0.25 7.97 42.41
N PHE A 352 -0.77 7.32 42.98
CA PHE A 352 -1.43 6.20 42.32
C PHE A 352 -2.30 6.70 41.17
N GLU A 353 -2.02 6.20 39.97
CA GLU A 353 -2.68 6.60 38.72
C GLU A 353 -3.70 5.55 38.25
N GLY A 354 -3.52 4.27 38.60
CA GLY A 354 -4.43 3.21 38.19
C GLY A 354 -3.87 1.80 38.36
N ILE A 355 -4.55 0.84 37.76
CA ILE A 355 -4.13 -0.57 37.73
C ILE A 355 -4.09 -1.08 36.30
N VAL A 356 -3.21 -2.06 36.04
CA VAL A 356 -3.27 -2.87 34.82
C VAL A 356 -3.52 -4.31 35.22
N THR A 357 -4.45 -4.97 34.53
CA THR A 357 -4.76 -6.40 34.68
C THR A 357 -4.48 -7.18 33.39
N SER A 358 -4.57 -8.51 33.45
CA SER A 358 -4.52 -9.31 32.22
C SER A 358 -5.75 -9.12 31.33
N GLY A 359 -6.88 -8.66 31.90
CA GLY A 359 -8.07 -8.31 31.14
C GLY A 359 -7.80 -7.12 30.23
N ASP A 360 -7.22 -6.05 30.78
CA ASP A 360 -6.93 -4.81 30.05
C ASP A 360 -5.96 -5.05 28.87
N VAL A 361 -4.98 -5.94 29.05
CA VAL A 361 -4.07 -6.35 27.96
C VAL A 361 -4.81 -7.13 26.88
N LEU A 362 -5.75 -8.00 27.26
CA LEU A 362 -6.53 -8.79 26.32
C LEU A 362 -7.48 -7.87 25.53
N GLU A 363 -8.16 -6.97 26.23
CA GLU A 363 -9.06 -5.95 25.67
C GLU A 363 -8.32 -5.06 24.65
N ALA A 364 -7.09 -4.64 24.95
CA ALA A 364 -6.28 -3.87 24.01
C ALA A 364 -5.94 -4.65 22.72
N ILE A 365 -5.92 -5.99 22.76
CA ILE A 365 -5.67 -6.83 21.59
C ILE A 365 -6.96 -7.08 20.82
N THR A 366 -8.00 -7.52 21.52
CA THR A 366 -9.26 -7.97 20.92
C THR A 366 -10.22 -6.84 20.58
N GLY A 367 -9.92 -5.62 21.03
CA GLY A 367 -10.92 -4.58 21.16
C GLY A 367 -11.83 -4.83 22.37
N VAL A 368 -12.68 -3.85 22.65
CA VAL A 368 -13.67 -3.92 23.73
C VAL A 368 -14.58 -5.12 23.47
N PHE A 369 -14.48 -6.16 24.31
CA PHE A 369 -15.49 -7.20 24.34
C PHE A 369 -16.82 -6.52 24.69
N GLN A 370 -17.76 -6.48 23.74
CA GLN A 370 -19.13 -6.07 24.00
C GLN A 370 -19.80 -7.10 24.93
N GLU A 371 -19.44 -7.10 26.21
CA GLU A 371 -20.00 -8.02 27.20
C GLU A 371 -21.06 -7.38 28.11
N GLU A 372 -21.35 -6.08 28.00
CA GLU A 372 -22.43 -5.45 28.76
C GLU A 372 -23.47 -4.73 27.88
N ASP A 373 -24.74 -5.16 28.00
CA ASP A 373 -25.92 -4.42 27.56
C ASP A 373 -25.95 -3.05 28.29
N GLY A 374 -25.36 -2.01 27.70
CA GLY A 374 -25.44 -0.65 28.23
C GLY A 374 -24.33 0.32 27.84
N GLU A 375 -23.15 -0.16 27.42
CA GLU A 375 -22.08 0.73 26.96
C GLU A 375 -22.32 1.20 25.52
N GLU A 376 -22.39 2.52 25.32
CA GLU A 376 -22.51 3.10 23.99
C GLU A 376 -21.22 2.86 23.19
N PRO A 377 -21.32 2.59 21.87
CA PRO A 377 -20.14 2.38 21.03
C PRO A 377 -19.16 3.56 21.11
N PRO A 378 -17.84 3.31 21.03
CA PRO A 378 -16.84 4.38 21.05
C PRO A 378 -17.01 5.35 19.87
N ILE A 379 -17.53 4.86 18.74
CA ILE A 379 -17.82 5.64 17.54
C ILE A 379 -19.24 5.34 17.03
N VAL A 380 -20.01 6.38 16.75
CA VAL A 380 -21.33 6.30 16.12
C VAL A 380 -21.45 7.34 15.02
N GLU A 381 -21.56 6.89 13.77
CA GLU A 381 -21.90 7.77 12.65
C GLU A 381 -23.37 8.20 12.72
N ARG A 382 -23.61 9.51 12.50
CA ARG A 382 -24.95 10.09 12.43
C ARG A 382 -25.38 10.32 10.99
N GLU A 383 -26.70 10.43 10.79
CA GLU A 383 -27.32 10.64 9.46
C GLU A 383 -26.82 11.89 8.72
N ASP A 384 -26.32 12.89 9.45
CA ASP A 384 -25.80 14.16 8.90
C ASP A 384 -24.30 14.11 8.53
N GLY A 385 -23.67 12.92 8.63
CA GLY A 385 -22.25 12.69 8.38
C GLY A 385 -21.32 13.21 9.49
N SER A 386 -21.87 13.62 10.63
CA SER A 386 -21.09 13.84 11.84
C SER A 386 -20.92 12.55 12.64
N ILE A 387 -19.86 12.47 13.42
CA ILE A 387 -19.45 11.24 14.11
C ILE A 387 -19.39 11.55 15.59
N LEU A 388 -20.17 10.80 16.38
CA LEU A 388 -20.11 10.89 17.83
C LEU A 388 -19.00 9.97 18.32
N VAL A 389 -18.04 10.52 19.05
CA VAL A 389 -16.85 9.81 19.55
C VAL A 389 -16.81 9.91 21.06
N ALA A 390 -16.61 8.78 21.72
CA ALA A 390 -16.42 8.71 23.16
C ALA A 390 -15.06 9.30 23.55
N GLY A 391 -15.03 10.15 24.58
CA GLY A 391 -13.81 10.82 25.03
C GLY A 391 -12.78 9.86 25.62
N TRP A 392 -13.21 8.69 26.10
CA TRP A 392 -12.33 7.64 26.62
C TRP A 392 -11.65 6.81 25.52
N MET A 393 -12.11 6.90 24.27
CA MET A 393 -11.56 6.13 23.16
C MET A 393 -10.04 6.34 23.07
N PRO A 394 -9.25 5.27 22.94
CA PRO A 394 -7.81 5.37 22.71
C PRO A 394 -7.50 6.19 21.46
N ILE A 395 -6.50 7.06 21.55
CA ILE A 395 -6.21 8.02 20.47
C ILE A 395 -5.59 7.35 19.24
N ASP A 396 -4.85 6.27 19.44
CA ASP A 396 -4.29 5.41 18.39
C ASP A 396 -5.40 4.74 17.57
N GLU A 397 -6.43 4.20 18.24
CA GLU A 397 -7.61 3.60 17.59
C GLU A 397 -8.41 4.66 16.82
N PHE A 398 -8.65 5.83 17.42
CA PHE A 398 -9.30 6.94 16.72
C PHE A 398 -8.51 7.38 15.48
N ALA A 399 -7.18 7.40 15.57
CA ALA A 399 -6.31 7.76 14.47
C ALA A 399 -6.35 6.78 13.31
N ASP A 400 -6.35 5.48 13.61
CA ASP A 400 -6.48 4.42 12.63
C ASP A 400 -7.85 4.49 11.92
N GLU A 401 -8.94 4.59 12.68
CA GLU A 401 -10.31 4.56 12.14
C GLU A 401 -10.64 5.81 11.32
N MET A 402 -10.21 6.98 11.80
CA MET A 402 -10.50 8.26 11.15
C MET A 402 -9.43 8.70 10.15
N ASN A 403 -8.34 7.93 10.00
CA ASN A 403 -7.13 8.35 9.30
C ASN A 403 -6.66 9.75 9.77
N PHE A 404 -6.65 9.92 11.09
CA PHE A 404 -6.30 11.17 11.76
C PHE A 404 -4.79 11.20 12.07
N PRO A 405 -4.05 12.24 11.65
CA PRO A 405 -2.60 12.23 11.80
C PRO A 405 -2.18 12.49 13.25
N ILE A 406 -1.45 11.54 13.85
CA ILE A 406 -0.76 11.71 15.14
C ILE A 406 0.72 11.98 14.87
N GLU A 407 1.31 12.92 15.60
CA GLU A 407 2.72 13.28 15.48
C GLU A 407 3.49 12.77 16.69
N GLY A 408 4.55 11.99 16.46
CA GLY A 408 5.47 11.55 17.51
C GLY A 408 4.81 10.67 18.57
N ASP A 409 5.31 10.81 19.80
CA ASP A 409 4.79 10.15 21.01
C ASP A 409 4.01 11.20 21.81
N PRO A 410 2.68 11.29 21.64
CA PRO A 410 1.86 12.31 22.30
C PRO A 410 1.79 12.08 23.81
N ASP A 411 1.76 13.16 24.60
CA ASP A 411 1.57 13.06 26.06
C ASP A 411 0.12 12.72 26.48
N TYR A 412 -0.72 12.31 25.53
CA TYR A 412 -2.12 11.92 25.72
C TYR A 412 -2.37 10.53 25.13
N GLU A 413 -3.26 9.78 25.79
CA GLU A 413 -3.60 8.40 25.40
C GLU A 413 -5.03 8.27 24.86
N THR A 414 -5.88 9.29 25.03
CA THR A 414 -7.30 9.26 24.64
C THR A 414 -7.71 10.48 23.81
N VAL A 415 -8.85 10.37 23.12
CA VAL A 415 -9.43 11.49 22.34
C VAL A 415 -9.73 12.71 23.23
N ALA A 416 -10.25 12.50 24.44
CA ALA A 416 -10.43 13.58 25.42
C ALA A 416 -9.08 14.23 25.80
N GLY A 417 -8.03 13.43 25.97
CA GLY A 417 -6.68 13.90 26.25
C GLY A 417 -6.15 14.78 25.11
N PHE A 418 -6.33 14.35 23.86
CA PHE A 418 -6.01 15.14 22.66
C PHE A 418 -6.75 16.49 22.65
N VAL A 419 -8.06 16.50 22.91
CA VAL A 419 -8.86 17.74 22.94
C VAL A 419 -8.32 18.74 23.97
N ILE A 420 -7.99 18.27 25.17
CA ILE A 420 -7.42 19.13 26.23
C ILE A 420 -6.03 19.61 25.85
N ASP A 421 -5.22 18.75 25.23
CA ASP A 421 -3.89 19.12 24.77
C ASP A 421 -3.97 20.18 23.66
N GLU A 422 -4.87 20.05 22.69
CA GLU A 422 -5.03 21.01 21.59
C GLU A 422 -5.55 22.36 22.10
N ILE A 423 -6.56 22.35 22.98
CA ILE A 423 -7.17 23.57 23.54
C ILE A 423 -6.28 24.23 24.60
N LYS A 424 -5.32 23.48 25.19
CA LYS A 424 -4.43 23.89 26.30
C LYS A 424 -5.17 24.38 27.56
N ARG A 425 -6.46 24.05 27.69
CA ARG A 425 -7.31 24.26 28.88
C ARG A 425 -8.48 23.29 28.86
N LEU A 426 -9.21 23.21 29.98
CA LEU A 426 -10.47 22.48 30.02
C LEU A 426 -11.50 23.15 29.08
N PRO A 427 -12.12 22.39 28.17
CA PRO A 427 -13.14 22.92 27.29
C PRO A 427 -14.47 23.13 28.01
N SER A 428 -15.31 23.99 27.44
CA SER A 428 -16.71 24.16 27.85
C SER A 428 -17.65 23.31 27.00
N LEU A 429 -18.82 22.96 27.53
CA LEU A 429 -19.88 22.30 26.77
C LEU A 429 -20.27 23.16 25.54
N GLY A 430 -20.36 22.54 24.36
CA GLY A 430 -20.65 23.19 23.08
C GLY A 430 -19.46 23.94 22.46
N GLU A 431 -18.29 23.90 23.08
CA GLU A 431 -17.09 24.50 22.53
C GLU A 431 -16.63 23.76 21.27
N LYS A 432 -16.34 24.52 20.21
CA LYS A 432 -15.90 23.99 18.91
C LYS A 432 -14.49 24.44 18.60
N PHE A 433 -13.69 23.55 18.04
CA PHE A 433 -12.37 23.88 17.53
C PHE A 433 -12.05 23.02 16.31
N THR A 434 -11.02 23.43 15.57
CA THR A 434 -10.58 22.73 14.36
C THR A 434 -9.12 22.34 14.49
N ALA A 435 -8.81 21.07 14.25
CA ALA A 435 -7.45 20.56 14.29
C ALA A 435 -7.25 19.54 13.18
N LYS A 436 -6.10 19.61 12.50
CA LYS A 436 -5.63 18.58 11.54
C LYS A 436 -6.67 18.18 10.46
N GLY A 437 -7.48 19.13 9.99
CA GLY A 437 -8.52 18.90 8.96
C GLY A 437 -9.86 18.40 9.49
N TRP A 438 -10.04 18.38 10.81
CA TRP A 438 -11.25 17.94 11.50
C TRP A 438 -11.82 19.04 12.38
N SER A 439 -13.15 19.11 12.48
CA SER A 439 -13.89 19.94 13.42
C SER A 439 -14.34 19.08 14.59
N PHE A 440 -14.08 19.55 15.79
CA PHE A 440 -14.45 18.91 17.05
C PHE A 440 -15.40 19.81 17.82
N GLU A 441 -16.43 19.24 18.41
CA GLU A 441 -17.38 19.93 19.29
C GLU A 441 -17.59 19.10 20.56
N VAL A 442 -17.43 19.71 21.73
CA VAL A 442 -17.69 19.04 23.01
C VAL A 442 -19.18 18.95 23.23
N ILE A 443 -19.74 17.75 23.20
CA ILE A 443 -21.19 17.51 23.34
C ILE A 443 -21.56 17.19 24.79
N ASP A 444 -20.66 16.51 25.51
CA ASP A 444 -20.91 16.13 26.90
C ASP A 444 -19.64 16.18 27.76
N MET A 445 -19.82 16.55 29.03
CA MET A 445 -18.77 16.72 30.03
C MET A 445 -19.20 16.06 31.34
N ASP A 446 -18.40 15.10 31.81
CA ASP A 446 -18.54 14.49 33.14
C ASP A 446 -17.58 15.17 34.13
N GLY A 447 -18.06 16.24 34.76
CA GLY A 447 -17.29 17.09 35.66
C GLY A 447 -16.15 17.82 34.93
N ARG A 448 -14.94 17.26 34.98
CA ARG A 448 -13.75 17.79 34.27
C ARG A 448 -13.28 16.90 33.13
N ARG A 449 -13.98 15.80 32.85
CA ARG A 449 -13.68 14.86 31.77
C ARG A 449 -14.57 15.18 30.58
N VAL A 450 -13.99 15.23 29.38
CA VAL A 450 -14.76 15.26 28.14
C VAL A 450 -15.33 13.86 27.94
N ASP A 451 -16.65 13.74 27.93
CA ASP A 451 -17.32 12.44 27.82
C ASP A 451 -17.64 12.09 26.36
N LYS A 452 -18.19 13.05 25.60
CA LYS A 452 -18.56 12.85 24.20
C LYS A 452 -18.19 14.04 23.33
N LEU A 453 -17.72 13.73 22.12
CA LEU A 453 -17.29 14.68 21.11
C LEU A 453 -18.06 14.43 19.82
N LEU A 454 -18.50 15.51 19.17
CA LEU A 454 -18.95 15.46 17.79
C LEU A 454 -17.79 15.84 16.88
N VAL A 455 -17.43 14.93 15.99
CA VAL A 455 -16.31 15.05 15.08
C VAL A 455 -16.85 15.11 13.65
N LYS A 456 -16.32 16.03 12.84
CA LYS A 456 -16.70 16.16 11.44
C LYS A 456 -15.50 16.52 10.59
N ARG A 457 -15.33 15.84 9.46
CA ARG A 457 -14.29 16.18 8.49
C ARG A 457 -14.58 17.54 7.87
N ILE A 458 -13.57 18.40 7.81
CA ILE A 458 -13.68 19.68 7.11
C ILE A 458 -13.33 19.38 5.66
N ASP A 459 -14.33 19.41 4.79
CA ASP A 459 -14.10 19.34 3.35
C ASP A 459 -13.24 20.56 2.93
N ALA A 460 -12.14 20.28 2.24
CA ALA A 460 -11.17 21.28 1.79
C ALA A 460 -11.72 22.19 0.67
#